data_AF-A0A673MWQ1-F1
#
_entry.id   AF-A0A673MWQ1-F1
#
_cell.length_a   1.000
_cell.length_b   1.000
_cell.length_c   1.000
_cell.angle_alpha   90.00
_cell.angle_beta   90.00
_cell.angle_gamma   90.00
#
_symmetry.space_group_name_H-M   'P 1'
#
loop_
_entity.id
_entity.type
_entity.pdbx_description
1 polymer ?
#
loop_
_entity_poly.entity_id
_entity_poly.type
_entity_poly.pdbx_seq_one_letter_code
_entity_poly.pdbx_strand_id
1 'polypeptide(L)'
;MTQEQCPQRNNVQNTEKPQVYKVGIYGWRKRCLYFFVLLLMILIVVNLALTIWILKVMNFTIVSAVFYSGLHYHLLGIDSLTDLEPLYAKEIQSRPGSPLFLQSSKNVSVNILNEKKQLVSQLIAGSHGVHARGKMLEVKSSAGKLLFSADDHEVVVGAERLRAPKGVKIEADAGDFQATCRSDLRLESKDGEISLDARKIKLLRLPEGKASPSGTRQTVFEVCVCPNGKLFLSQAGTGSTCQISSNLCL
;
A
#
# COMPACT_ATOMS: atom_id res chain seq x y z
N MET A 1 105.89 61.94 51.91
CA MET A 1 106.03 62.82 50.74
C MET A 1 105.06 62.33 49.67
N THR A 2 104.41 63.28 49.04
CA THR A 2 103.11 63.28 48.34
C THR A 2 103.21 63.02 46.84
N GLN A 3 102.01 62.94 46.22
CA GLN A 3 101.62 63.01 44.80
C GLN A 3 101.44 61.67 44.05
N GLU A 4 100.40 61.46 43.23
CA GLU A 4 99.07 62.07 43.03
C GLU A 4 98.27 61.22 42.00
N GLN A 5 96.94 61.37 41.99
CA GLN A 5 95.94 61.22 40.89
C GLN A 5 95.78 59.95 40.00
N CYS A 6 94.53 59.47 39.91
CA CYS A 6 93.93 58.44 39.01
C CYS A 6 93.47 59.03 37.63
N PRO A 7 92.56 58.43 36.77
CA PRO A 7 91.87 57.12 36.71
C PRO A 7 91.59 56.51 35.28
N GLN A 8 91.07 55.26 35.23
CA GLN A 8 89.90 54.75 34.44
C GLN A 8 90.04 53.26 34.06
N ARG A 9 89.03 52.42 34.37
CA ARG A 9 88.00 51.97 33.40
C ARG A 9 87.08 50.86 33.98
N ASN A 10 85.87 51.29 34.36
CA ASN A 10 84.53 50.70 34.15
C ASN A 10 84.19 49.27 34.62
N ASN A 11 83.45 49.22 35.74
CA ASN A 11 82.03 48.85 35.87
C ASN A 11 81.42 47.63 35.12
N VAL A 12 80.81 46.76 35.95
CA VAL A 12 79.44 46.20 35.83
C VAL A 12 79.24 45.06 34.83
N GLN A 13 78.91 43.84 35.29
CA GLN A 13 77.53 43.44 35.61
C GLN A 13 77.48 41.97 36.05
N ASN A 14 76.92 41.75 37.24
CA ASN A 14 76.45 40.46 37.72
C ASN A 14 75.07 40.21 37.06
N THR A 15 74.91 39.10 36.35
CA THR A 15 73.60 38.67 35.83
C THR A 15 73.52 37.15 35.92
N GLU A 16 72.72 36.67 36.87
CA GLU A 16 72.20 35.32 36.92
C GLU A 16 71.66 34.91 35.55
N LYS A 17 72.14 33.78 35.02
CA LYS A 17 71.49 33.13 33.88
C LYS A 17 70.46 32.13 34.41
N PRO A 18 69.20 32.17 33.95
CA PRO A 18 68.22 31.17 34.32
C PRO A 18 68.67 29.80 33.79
N GLN A 19 68.73 28.81 34.70
CA GLN A 19 68.94 27.41 34.37
C GLN A 19 67.73 26.91 33.57
N VAL A 20 67.78 27.14 32.26
CA VAL A 20 66.92 26.44 31.31
C VAL A 20 67.30 24.97 31.40
N TYR A 21 66.46 24.17 32.06
CA TYR A 21 66.60 22.72 32.08
C TYR A 21 66.53 22.22 30.63
N LYS A 22 67.68 22.09 29.99
CA LYS A 22 67.84 21.22 28.83
C LYS A 22 67.64 19.81 29.35
N VAL A 23 66.41 19.31 29.29
CA VAL A 23 66.16 17.85 29.26
C VAL A 23 66.65 17.34 27.90
N GLY A 24 67.98 17.32 27.78
CA GLY A 24 68.71 16.83 26.62
C GLY A 24 68.89 15.33 26.72
N ILE A 25 67.83 14.57 26.49
CA ILE A 25 67.98 13.14 26.21
C ILE A 25 68.51 13.02 24.78
N TYR A 26 69.83 12.98 24.66
CA TYR A 26 70.59 12.73 23.43
C TYR A 26 70.68 11.21 23.19
N GLY A 27 70.51 10.77 21.94
CA GLY A 27 70.76 9.37 21.53
C GLY A 27 69.60 8.70 20.78
N TRP A 28 69.94 7.65 20.02
CA TRP A 28 69.12 6.83 19.09
C TRP A 28 67.67 6.54 19.51
N ARG A 29 67.38 6.61 20.81
CA ARG A 29 66.05 6.49 21.41
C ARG A 29 65.03 7.51 20.89
N LYS A 30 65.42 8.78 20.59
CA LYS A 30 64.49 9.74 19.94
C LYS A 30 64.12 9.30 18.52
N ARG A 31 65.08 8.80 17.74
CA ARG A 31 64.86 8.33 16.36
C ARG A 31 63.98 7.08 16.34
N CYS A 32 64.18 6.19 17.31
CA CYS A 32 63.34 5.04 17.56
C CYS A 32 61.92 5.45 17.97
N LEU A 33 61.78 6.45 18.84
CA LEU A 33 60.47 6.98 19.26
C LEU A 33 59.73 7.64 18.09
N TYR A 34 60.39 8.47 17.27
CA TYR A 34 59.78 9.05 16.07
C TYR A 34 59.39 7.99 15.04
N PHE A 35 60.24 6.97 14.85
CA PHE A 35 59.91 5.84 13.98
C PHE A 35 58.71 5.04 14.49
N PHE A 36 58.64 4.80 15.80
CA PHE A 36 57.53 4.11 16.43
C PHE A 36 56.22 4.91 16.36
N VAL A 37 56.26 6.22 16.61
CA VAL A 37 55.11 7.12 16.46
C VAL A 37 54.67 7.20 15.00
N LEU A 38 55.60 7.29 14.05
CA LEU A 38 55.29 7.26 12.62
C LEU A 38 54.61 5.95 12.22
N LEU A 39 55.11 4.81 12.70
CA LEU A 39 54.53 3.50 12.47
C LEU A 39 53.11 3.40 13.06
N LEU A 40 52.89 3.92 14.27
CA LEU A 40 51.56 4.00 14.87
C LEU A 40 50.60 4.89 14.06
N MET A 41 51.06 6.04 13.57
CA MET A 41 50.25 6.91 12.71
C MET A 41 49.87 6.22 11.40
N ILE A 42 50.81 5.48 10.78
CA ILE A 42 50.54 4.69 9.57
C ILE A 42 49.52 3.59 9.87
N LEU A 43 49.65 2.87 10.98
CA LEU A 43 48.68 1.84 11.39
C LEU A 43 47.28 2.44 11.59
N ILE A 44 47.17 3.62 12.21
CA ILE A 44 45.88 4.31 12.38
C ILE A 44 45.26 4.65 11.02
N VAL A 45 46.05 5.19 10.09
CA VAL A 45 45.56 5.55 8.75
C VAL A 45 45.13 4.31 7.97
N VAL A 46 45.89 3.22 8.02
CA VAL A 46 45.54 1.96 7.37
C VAL A 46 44.27 1.36 7.99
N ASN A 47 44.16 1.36 9.32
CA ASN A 47 42.96 0.89 10.01
C ASN A 47 41.74 1.74 9.65
N LEU A 48 41.88 3.07 9.52
CA LEU A 48 40.81 3.96 9.09
C LEU A 48 40.41 3.72 7.61
N ALA A 49 41.39 3.51 6.74
CA ALA A 49 41.12 3.20 5.34
C ALA A 49 40.42 1.83 5.19
N LEU A 50 40.84 0.83 5.97
CA LEU A 50 40.23 -0.50 6.01
C LEU A 50 38.79 -0.44 6.53
N THR A 51 38.52 0.32 7.60
CA THR A 51 37.15 0.49 8.10
C THR A 51 36.27 1.20 7.08
N ILE A 52 36.76 2.26 6.42
CA ILE A 52 36.03 2.93 5.33
C ILE A 52 35.76 1.96 4.16
N TRP A 53 36.74 1.13 3.79
CA TRP A 53 36.59 0.12 2.74
C TRP A 53 35.55 -0.94 3.10
N ILE A 54 35.60 -1.48 4.32
CA ILE A 54 34.63 -2.47 4.82
C ILE A 54 33.23 -1.85 4.84
N LEU A 55 33.07 -0.62 5.35
CA LEU A 55 31.80 0.11 5.34
C LEU A 55 31.25 0.29 3.91
N LYS A 56 32.13 0.56 2.94
CA LYS A 56 31.77 0.70 1.52
C LYS A 56 31.37 -0.64 0.88
N VAL A 57 32.15 -1.70 1.11
CA VAL A 57 31.86 -3.05 0.60
C VAL A 57 30.57 -3.62 1.20
N MET A 58 30.25 -3.27 2.45
CA MET A 58 29.03 -3.69 3.13
C MET A 58 27.80 -2.83 2.75
N ASN A 59 27.90 -1.86 1.83
CA ASN A 59 26.79 -1.02 1.37
C ASN A 59 26.07 -0.21 2.49
N PHE A 60 26.73 0.11 3.61
CA PHE A 60 26.07 0.73 4.77
C PHE A 60 26.05 2.27 4.77
N THR A 61 26.76 2.93 3.87
CA THR A 61 27.06 4.37 4.02
C THR A 61 26.01 5.34 3.48
N ILE A 62 25.04 4.90 2.67
CA ILE A 62 23.98 5.81 2.17
C ILE A 62 22.81 5.93 3.15
N VAL A 63 22.46 4.87 3.88
CA VAL A 63 21.32 4.87 4.81
C VAL A 63 21.72 5.43 6.19
N SER A 64 22.93 5.11 6.67
CA SER A 64 23.34 5.55 8.00
C SER A 64 23.82 7.01 8.06
N ALA A 65 24.44 7.56 7.01
CA ALA A 65 24.87 8.97 7.02
C ALA A 65 23.67 9.94 7.04
N VAL A 66 22.59 9.61 6.32
CA VAL A 66 21.29 10.31 6.37
C VAL A 66 20.62 10.12 7.74
N PHE A 67 20.81 8.96 8.38
CA PHE A 67 20.29 8.68 9.73
C PHE A 67 21.05 9.43 10.84
N TYR A 68 22.38 9.58 10.75
CA TYR A 68 23.17 10.33 11.76
C TYR A 68 23.01 11.84 11.62
N SER A 69 22.97 12.36 10.38
CA SER A 69 22.55 13.74 10.14
C SER A 69 21.07 13.93 10.51
N GLY A 70 20.29 12.85 10.51
CA GLY A 70 18.93 12.86 10.96
C GLY A 70 18.72 12.85 12.48
N LEU A 71 19.51 12.06 13.20
CA LEU A 71 19.42 11.98 14.65
C LEU A 71 19.78 13.33 15.32
N HIS A 72 20.59 14.16 14.65
CA HIS A 72 20.90 15.52 15.10
C HIS A 72 19.69 16.47 15.03
N TYR A 73 18.74 16.28 14.09
CA TYR A 73 17.48 17.05 14.10
C TYR A 73 16.54 16.58 15.23
N HIS A 74 16.65 15.32 15.65
CA HIS A 74 15.75 14.72 16.64
C HIS A 74 16.06 15.18 18.07
N LEU A 75 17.31 15.52 18.40
CA LEU A 75 17.68 16.02 19.73
C LEU A 75 17.35 17.50 19.98
N LEU A 76 17.00 18.26 18.93
CA LEU A 76 16.72 19.70 19.02
C LEU A 76 15.21 20.04 19.07
N GLY A 77 14.34 19.04 19.30
CA GLY A 77 12.93 19.30 19.57
C GLY A 77 12.20 20.01 18.42
N ILE A 78 12.48 19.61 17.19
CA ILE A 78 11.63 19.96 16.04
C ILE A 78 10.75 18.75 15.77
N ASP A 79 9.64 18.65 16.51
CA ASP A 79 8.52 17.76 16.20
C ASP A 79 7.80 18.28 14.95
N SER A 80 8.41 18.14 13.78
CA SER A 80 7.74 18.37 12.50
C SER A 80 8.53 17.70 11.39
N LEU A 81 7.82 17.19 10.38
CA LEU A 81 8.32 16.59 9.13
C LEU A 81 8.37 15.05 9.06
N THR A 82 7.43 14.35 9.72
CA THR A 82 6.85 13.12 9.12
C THR A 82 5.60 13.42 8.29
N ASP A 83 5.46 14.65 7.80
CA ASP A 83 4.63 14.93 6.63
C ASP A 83 5.57 14.83 5.44
N LEU A 84 5.69 13.62 4.86
CA LEU A 84 6.22 13.53 3.50
C LEU A 84 5.34 14.43 2.64
N GLU A 85 5.95 15.45 2.03
CA GLU A 85 5.24 16.28 1.07
C GLU A 85 4.61 15.40 -0.01
N PRO A 86 3.34 15.65 -0.38
CA PRO A 86 2.69 14.87 -1.41
C PRO A 86 3.47 14.99 -2.73
N LEU A 87 3.66 13.86 -3.41
CA LEU A 87 4.28 13.84 -4.72
C LEU A 87 3.34 14.48 -5.74
N TYR A 88 3.77 15.60 -6.33
CA TYR A 88 3.06 16.24 -7.43
C TYR A 88 3.66 15.79 -8.75
N ALA A 89 2.87 15.10 -9.56
CA ALA A 89 3.23 14.71 -10.91
C ALA A 89 2.09 15.10 -11.86
N LYS A 90 2.45 15.56 -13.06
CA LYS A 90 1.46 15.84 -14.11
C LYS A 90 0.87 14.55 -14.68
N GLU A 91 1.69 13.51 -14.76
CA GLU A 91 1.31 12.21 -15.30
C GLU A 91 2.11 11.11 -14.61
N ILE A 92 1.46 9.98 -14.36
CA ILE A 92 2.08 8.77 -13.80
C ILE A 92 1.76 7.64 -14.75
N GLN A 93 2.78 7.17 -15.48
CA GLN A 93 2.64 6.09 -16.45
C GLN A 93 3.63 4.99 -16.14
N SER A 94 3.17 3.74 -16.24
CA SER A 94 4.05 2.58 -16.17
C SER A 94 4.78 2.38 -17.50
N ARG A 95 5.97 1.79 -17.45
CA ARG A 95 6.67 1.41 -18.70
C ARG A 95 5.90 0.29 -19.41
N PRO A 96 5.94 0.20 -20.75
CA PRO A 96 5.36 -0.91 -21.49
C PRO A 96 5.86 -2.26 -20.94
N GLY A 97 4.93 -3.17 -20.64
CA GLY A 97 5.24 -4.50 -20.09
C GLY A 97 5.68 -4.52 -18.61
N SER A 98 5.79 -3.37 -17.94
CA SER A 98 6.12 -3.29 -16.50
C SER A 98 4.94 -2.72 -15.71
N PRO A 99 4.41 -3.44 -14.70
CA PRO A 99 3.35 -2.91 -13.84
C PRO A 99 3.85 -1.76 -12.95
N LEU A 100 2.96 -0.83 -12.63
CA LEU A 100 3.17 0.18 -11.59
C LEU A 100 2.66 -0.37 -10.26
N PHE A 101 3.53 -0.45 -9.26
CA PHE A 101 3.16 -0.85 -7.91
C PHE A 101 3.12 0.35 -6.98
N LEU A 102 2.02 0.51 -6.26
CA LEU A 102 1.87 1.49 -5.18
C LEU A 102 1.73 0.72 -3.88
N GLN A 103 2.80 0.67 -3.07
CA GLN A 103 2.83 -0.02 -1.80
C GLN A 103 2.94 0.98 -0.66
N SER A 104 2.03 0.89 0.30
CA SER A 104 1.99 1.76 1.49
C SER A 104 1.47 0.99 2.68
N SER A 105 1.93 1.35 3.89
CA SER A 105 1.37 0.88 5.16
C SER A 105 0.08 1.61 5.55
N LYS A 106 -0.22 2.72 4.88
CA LYS A 106 -1.41 3.56 5.07
C LYS A 106 -2.22 3.61 3.77
N ASN A 107 -3.43 4.18 3.84
CA ASN A 107 -4.25 4.41 2.65
C ASN A 107 -3.48 5.23 1.61
N VAL A 108 -3.56 4.79 0.36
CA VAL A 108 -2.99 5.51 -0.78
C VAL A 108 -4.09 6.39 -1.36
N SER A 109 -3.81 7.69 -1.49
CA SER A 109 -4.73 8.66 -2.10
C SER A 109 -4.07 9.29 -3.31
N VAL A 110 -4.70 9.14 -4.48
CA VAL A 110 -4.32 9.84 -5.71
C VAL A 110 -5.33 10.94 -5.95
N ASN A 111 -4.88 12.19 -5.89
CA ASN A 111 -5.72 13.37 -6.03
C ASN A 111 -5.34 14.12 -7.31
N ILE A 112 -6.32 14.36 -8.17
CA ILE A 112 -6.17 15.17 -9.37
C ILE A 112 -6.74 16.55 -9.03
N LEU A 113 -5.87 17.56 -9.09
CA LEU A 113 -6.21 18.95 -8.77
C LEU A 113 -6.33 19.77 -10.07
N ASN A 114 -7.19 20.77 -10.08
CA ASN A 114 -7.21 21.78 -11.15
C ASN A 114 -6.12 22.85 -10.95
N GLU A 115 -5.98 23.77 -11.92
CA GLU A 115 -5.05 24.92 -11.85
C GLU A 115 -5.23 25.79 -10.60
N LYS A 116 -6.44 25.81 -10.03
CA LYS A 116 -6.78 26.53 -8.79
C LYS A 116 -6.51 25.69 -7.53
N LYS A 117 -5.84 24.54 -7.65
CA LYS A 117 -5.56 23.56 -6.59
C LYS A 117 -6.82 22.96 -5.94
N GLN A 118 -7.95 22.97 -6.63
CA GLN A 118 -9.18 22.32 -6.15
C GLN A 118 -9.24 20.87 -6.62
N LEU A 119 -9.75 19.98 -5.76
CA LEU A 119 -9.90 18.56 -6.05
C LEU A 119 -10.94 18.33 -7.16
N VAL A 120 -10.53 17.71 -8.25
CA VAL A 120 -11.40 17.32 -9.38
C VAL A 120 -11.72 15.84 -9.33
N SER A 121 -10.73 15.00 -9.02
CA SER A 121 -10.91 13.56 -8.92
C SER A 121 -10.01 12.99 -7.84
N GLN A 122 -10.48 11.92 -7.21
CA GLN A 122 -9.83 11.29 -6.08
C GLN A 122 -9.99 9.78 -6.17
N LEU A 123 -8.88 9.07 -6.04
CA LEU A 123 -8.86 7.63 -5.88
C LEU A 123 -8.20 7.30 -4.55
N ILE A 124 -8.94 6.68 -3.65
CA ILE A 124 -8.43 6.22 -2.34
C ILE A 124 -8.48 4.70 -2.33
N ALA A 125 -7.33 4.06 -2.09
CA ALA A 125 -7.22 2.64 -1.87
C ALA A 125 -6.73 2.38 -0.45
N GLY A 126 -7.47 1.58 0.31
CA GLY A 126 -7.16 1.28 1.71
C GLY A 126 -7.64 -0.11 2.14
N SER A 127 -7.53 -0.40 3.44
CA SER A 127 -7.95 -1.68 4.01
C SER A 127 -9.44 -1.98 3.88
N HIS A 128 -10.28 -0.94 3.72
CA HIS A 128 -11.72 -1.04 3.62
C HIS A 128 -12.22 -1.12 2.17
N GLY A 129 -11.34 -0.98 1.18
CA GLY A 129 -11.67 -1.03 -0.24
C GLY A 129 -11.10 0.11 -1.05
N VAL A 130 -11.68 0.30 -2.24
CA VAL A 130 -11.30 1.33 -3.20
C VAL A 130 -12.47 2.29 -3.37
N HIS A 131 -12.22 3.58 -3.14
CA HIS A 131 -13.19 4.65 -3.37
C HIS A 131 -12.68 5.54 -4.49
N ALA A 132 -13.46 5.67 -5.56
CA ALA A 132 -13.16 6.54 -6.68
C ALA A 132 -14.24 7.61 -6.79
N ARG A 133 -13.80 8.87 -6.77
CA ARG A 133 -14.63 10.06 -7.01
C ARG A 133 -14.11 10.75 -8.24
N GLY A 134 -14.95 10.88 -9.25
CA GLY A 134 -14.62 11.52 -10.50
C GLY A 134 -15.75 11.34 -11.49
N LYS A 135 -15.59 11.91 -12.68
CA LYS A 135 -16.57 11.76 -13.77
C LYS A 135 -16.53 10.39 -14.44
N MET A 136 -15.36 9.73 -14.40
CA MET A 136 -15.12 8.47 -15.08
C MET A 136 -14.00 7.71 -14.37
N LEU A 137 -14.22 6.42 -14.13
CA LEU A 137 -13.20 5.46 -13.76
C LEU A 137 -13.17 4.35 -14.81
N GLU A 138 -12.02 4.16 -15.46
CA GLU A 138 -11.85 3.13 -16.47
C GLU A 138 -10.69 2.20 -16.11
N VAL A 139 -10.94 0.90 -16.12
CA VAL A 139 -9.96 -0.15 -15.87
C VAL A 139 -9.90 -1.04 -17.10
N LYS A 140 -8.72 -1.11 -17.73
CA LYS A 140 -8.46 -1.91 -18.91
C LYS A 140 -7.46 -3.02 -18.61
N SER A 141 -7.58 -4.12 -19.36
CA SER A 141 -6.58 -5.18 -19.42
C SER A 141 -5.30 -4.68 -20.11
N SER A 142 -4.19 -5.41 -19.96
CA SER A 142 -2.94 -5.17 -20.70
C SER A 142 -3.12 -5.21 -22.23
N ALA A 143 -4.14 -5.93 -22.71
CA ALA A 143 -4.54 -5.99 -24.12
C ALA A 143 -5.48 -4.85 -24.55
N GLY A 144 -5.81 -3.91 -23.66
CA GLY A 144 -6.72 -2.78 -23.93
C GLY A 144 -8.22 -3.09 -23.79
N LYS A 145 -8.60 -4.35 -23.53
CA LYS A 145 -10.00 -4.74 -23.26
C LYS A 145 -10.53 -4.02 -22.01
N LEU A 146 -11.69 -3.37 -22.12
CA LEU A 146 -12.39 -2.76 -20.98
C LEU A 146 -12.83 -3.83 -19.98
N LEU A 147 -12.40 -3.70 -18.72
CA LEU A 147 -12.74 -4.62 -17.63
C LEU A 147 -13.79 -4.01 -16.70
N PHE A 148 -13.66 -2.73 -16.40
CA PHE A 148 -14.59 -1.99 -15.56
C PHE A 148 -14.65 -0.53 -16.02
N SER A 149 -15.85 0.01 -16.11
CA SER A 149 -16.11 1.42 -16.39
C SER A 149 -17.21 1.92 -15.47
N ALA A 150 -17.07 3.12 -14.93
CA ALA A 150 -18.13 3.79 -14.20
C ALA A 150 -18.09 5.29 -14.48
N ASP A 151 -19.19 5.81 -15.02
CA ASP A 151 -19.42 7.24 -15.24
C ASP A 151 -20.82 7.66 -14.74
N ASP A 152 -21.22 8.89 -15.09
CA ASP A 152 -22.51 9.47 -14.67
C ASP A 152 -23.74 8.78 -15.30
N HIS A 153 -23.57 7.97 -16.35
CA HIS A 153 -24.66 7.34 -17.11
C HIS A 153 -24.75 5.84 -16.87
N GLU A 154 -23.61 5.13 -16.87
CA GLU A 154 -23.60 3.68 -16.75
C GLU A 154 -22.37 3.13 -16.02
N VAL A 155 -22.56 1.91 -15.50
CA VAL A 155 -21.48 1.10 -14.95
C VAL A 155 -21.39 -0.19 -15.76
N VAL A 156 -20.24 -0.41 -16.39
CA VAL A 156 -19.99 -1.54 -17.28
C VAL A 156 -18.95 -2.46 -16.65
N VAL A 157 -19.31 -3.73 -16.45
CA VAL A 157 -18.40 -4.79 -16.02
C VAL A 157 -18.12 -5.72 -17.21
N GLY A 158 -16.97 -5.51 -17.88
CA GLY A 158 -16.54 -6.26 -19.06
C GLY A 158 -15.71 -7.52 -18.77
N ALA A 159 -15.47 -7.81 -17.49
CA ALA A 159 -14.75 -8.99 -17.06
C ALA A 159 -15.57 -10.28 -17.28
N GLU A 160 -14.92 -11.38 -17.65
CA GLU A 160 -15.58 -12.68 -17.86
C GLU A 160 -16.10 -13.30 -16.56
N ARG A 161 -15.48 -12.95 -15.42
CA ARG A 161 -15.85 -13.44 -14.10
C ARG A 161 -15.69 -12.34 -13.07
N LEU A 162 -16.77 -12.00 -12.38
CA LEU A 162 -16.75 -11.15 -11.19
C LEU A 162 -16.69 -12.05 -9.94
N ARG A 163 -15.72 -11.82 -9.05
CA ARG A 163 -15.59 -12.53 -7.78
C ARG A 163 -15.53 -11.51 -6.65
N ALA A 164 -16.37 -11.70 -5.63
CA ALA A 164 -16.39 -10.84 -4.45
C ALA A 164 -16.39 -11.70 -3.17
N PRO A 165 -15.28 -11.74 -2.41
CA PRO A 165 -15.17 -12.58 -1.21
C PRO A 165 -16.19 -12.27 -0.13
N LYS A 166 -16.59 -11.00 0.00
CA LYS A 166 -17.60 -10.54 0.96
C LYS A 166 -19.02 -10.50 0.40
N GLY A 167 -19.21 -10.84 -0.87
CA GLY A 167 -20.50 -10.77 -1.57
C GLY A 167 -20.64 -9.55 -2.49
N VAL A 168 -21.73 -9.55 -3.28
CA VAL A 168 -22.11 -8.48 -4.21
C VAL A 168 -23.55 -8.05 -3.86
N LYS A 169 -23.76 -6.75 -3.61
CA LYS A 169 -25.10 -6.16 -3.48
C LYS A 169 -25.39 -5.36 -4.74
N ILE A 170 -26.49 -5.67 -5.41
CA ILE A 170 -27.01 -4.90 -6.54
C ILE A 170 -28.37 -4.36 -6.10
N GLU A 171 -28.52 -3.04 -6.10
CA GLU A 171 -29.71 -2.35 -5.60
C GLU A 171 -30.06 -1.24 -6.60
N ALA A 172 -31.36 -1.10 -6.89
CA ALA A 172 -31.90 -0.09 -7.77
C ALA A 172 -32.92 0.73 -6.98
N ASP A 173 -32.47 1.84 -6.38
CA ASP A 173 -33.31 2.70 -5.54
C ASP A 173 -34.51 3.29 -6.31
N ALA A 174 -34.29 3.56 -7.60
CA ALA A 174 -35.30 4.06 -8.50
C ALA A 174 -35.29 3.26 -9.80
N GLY A 175 -36.31 2.42 -10.00
CA GLY A 175 -36.53 1.68 -11.25
C GLY A 175 -36.63 0.17 -11.05
N ASP A 176 -36.56 -0.54 -12.18
CA ASP A 176 -36.63 -2.00 -12.20
C ASP A 176 -35.23 -2.61 -12.29
N PHE A 177 -35.02 -3.72 -11.59
CA PHE A 177 -33.87 -4.59 -11.81
C PHE A 177 -34.21 -5.62 -12.88
N GLN A 178 -33.57 -5.51 -14.05
CA GLN A 178 -33.71 -6.48 -15.14
C GLN A 178 -32.40 -7.22 -15.38
N ALA A 179 -32.42 -8.54 -15.21
CA ALA A 179 -31.31 -9.42 -15.58
C ALA A 179 -31.66 -10.19 -16.87
N THR A 180 -30.81 -10.07 -17.89
CA THR A 180 -30.94 -10.82 -19.15
C THR A 180 -29.69 -11.66 -19.39
N CYS A 181 -29.86 -12.87 -19.94
CA CYS A 181 -28.78 -13.80 -20.23
C CYS A 181 -28.96 -14.34 -21.64
N ARG A 182 -27.85 -14.51 -22.38
CA ARG A 182 -27.87 -15.04 -23.75
C ARG A 182 -28.11 -16.56 -23.79
N SER A 183 -27.62 -17.27 -22.78
CA SER A 183 -27.81 -18.71 -22.59
C SER A 183 -28.63 -18.95 -21.32
N ASP A 184 -27.99 -19.44 -20.26
CA ASP A 184 -28.65 -19.89 -19.05
C ASP A 184 -28.34 -18.96 -17.88
N LEU A 185 -29.35 -18.67 -17.07
CA LEU A 185 -29.20 -18.04 -15.75
C LEU A 185 -29.23 -19.14 -14.69
N ARG A 186 -28.09 -19.39 -14.04
CA ARG A 186 -27.97 -20.35 -12.94
C ARG A 186 -27.74 -19.60 -11.63
N LEU A 187 -28.68 -19.73 -10.70
CA LEU A 187 -28.56 -19.27 -9.32
C LEU A 187 -28.27 -20.49 -8.44
N GLU A 188 -27.15 -20.48 -7.73
CA GLU A 188 -26.72 -21.58 -6.86
C GLU A 188 -26.08 -21.01 -5.60
N SER A 189 -26.51 -21.52 -4.44
CA SER A 189 -25.92 -21.20 -3.15
C SER A 189 -25.30 -22.47 -2.57
N LYS A 190 -24.03 -22.41 -2.16
CA LYS A 190 -23.31 -23.57 -1.61
C LYS A 190 -23.57 -23.77 -0.13
N ASP A 191 -23.49 -22.68 0.62
CA ASP A 191 -23.56 -22.66 2.10
C ASP A 191 -24.69 -21.76 2.61
N GLY A 192 -25.67 -21.44 1.77
CA GLY A 192 -26.77 -20.55 2.14
C GLY A 192 -28.05 -20.87 1.37
N GLU A 193 -28.97 -19.91 1.36
CA GLU A 193 -30.24 -20.03 0.67
C GLU A 193 -30.34 -19.08 -0.53
N ILE A 194 -31.29 -19.36 -1.42
CA ILE A 194 -31.71 -18.45 -2.49
C ILE A 194 -33.13 -18.02 -2.14
N SER A 195 -33.30 -16.74 -1.81
CA SER A 195 -34.61 -16.17 -1.49
C SER A 195 -35.06 -15.24 -2.63
N LEU A 196 -36.29 -15.45 -3.09
CA LEU A 196 -36.98 -14.59 -4.06
C LEU A 196 -38.24 -14.07 -3.39
N ASP A 197 -38.20 -12.83 -2.91
CA ASP A 197 -39.34 -12.19 -2.27
C ASP A 197 -40.00 -11.19 -3.22
N ALA A 198 -41.25 -11.44 -3.59
CA ALA A 198 -42.07 -10.57 -4.42
C ALA A 198 -43.56 -10.88 -4.24
N ARG A 199 -44.42 -9.88 -4.49
CA ARG A 199 -45.90 -10.08 -4.49
C ARG A 199 -46.36 -11.12 -5.52
N LYS A 200 -45.64 -11.26 -6.63
CA LYS A 200 -45.94 -12.20 -7.71
C LYS A 200 -44.66 -12.63 -8.41
N ILE A 201 -44.32 -13.91 -8.29
CA ILE A 201 -43.20 -14.53 -9.01
C ILE A 201 -43.78 -15.24 -10.23
N LYS A 202 -43.29 -14.92 -11.44
CA LYS A 202 -43.74 -15.53 -12.69
C LYS A 202 -42.59 -16.29 -13.34
N LEU A 203 -42.77 -17.59 -13.48
CA LEU A 203 -41.86 -18.47 -14.21
C LEU A 203 -42.42 -18.66 -15.64
N LEU A 204 -41.80 -17.99 -16.61
CA LEU A 204 -42.23 -18.01 -18.00
C LEU A 204 -41.88 -19.35 -18.66
N ARG A 205 -42.74 -19.83 -19.57
CA ARG A 205 -42.61 -21.12 -20.28
C ARG A 205 -42.66 -22.36 -19.40
N LEU A 206 -43.20 -22.25 -18.18
CA LEU A 206 -43.78 -23.42 -17.55
C LEU A 206 -45.03 -23.81 -18.36
N PRO A 207 -45.18 -25.09 -18.76
CA PRO A 207 -46.40 -25.54 -19.41
C PRO A 207 -47.59 -25.26 -18.48
N GLU A 208 -48.45 -24.33 -18.88
CA GLU A 208 -49.72 -24.06 -18.21
C GLU A 208 -50.65 -25.22 -18.55
N GLY A 209 -50.89 -26.10 -17.58
CA GLY A 209 -51.89 -27.12 -17.81
C GLY A 209 -53.29 -26.51 -17.72
N LYS A 210 -54.18 -26.93 -18.62
CA LYS A 210 -55.61 -26.65 -18.55
C LYS A 210 -56.36 -27.85 -17.98
N ALA A 211 -57.14 -27.65 -16.92
CA ALA A 211 -57.84 -28.74 -16.25
C ALA A 211 -58.82 -29.36 -17.26
N SER A 212 -58.60 -30.62 -17.62
CA SER A 212 -59.55 -31.35 -18.47
C SER A 212 -60.74 -31.76 -17.61
N PRO A 213 -61.98 -31.33 -17.93
CA PRO A 213 -63.16 -31.69 -17.16
C PRO A 213 -63.56 -33.17 -17.30
N SER A 214 -62.91 -33.95 -18.18
CA SER A 214 -63.37 -35.29 -18.58
C SER A 214 -62.33 -36.41 -18.48
N GLY A 215 -61.19 -36.22 -17.81
CA GLY A 215 -60.12 -37.23 -17.78
C GLY A 215 -59.64 -37.61 -16.38
N THR A 216 -59.61 -38.91 -16.08
CA THR A 216 -58.94 -39.54 -14.92
C THR A 216 -57.42 -39.32 -14.84
N ARG A 217 -56.85 -38.53 -15.76
CA ARG A 217 -55.44 -38.10 -15.79
C ARG A 217 -55.39 -36.58 -15.95
N GLN A 218 -55.12 -35.88 -14.86
CA GLN A 218 -54.86 -34.44 -14.90
C GLN A 218 -53.50 -34.19 -15.55
N THR A 219 -53.49 -33.39 -16.61
CA THR A 219 -52.26 -32.96 -17.33
C THR A 219 -51.75 -31.60 -16.83
N VAL A 220 -52.36 -31.09 -15.75
CA VAL A 220 -52.03 -29.81 -15.14
C VAL A 220 -51.42 -30.02 -13.78
N PHE A 221 -50.29 -29.38 -13.59
CA PHE A 221 -49.59 -29.40 -12.32
C PHE A 221 -49.34 -27.97 -11.84
N GLU A 222 -49.54 -27.74 -10.55
CA GLU A 222 -49.01 -26.57 -9.86
C GLU A 222 -47.61 -26.89 -9.32
N VAL A 223 -46.74 -25.88 -9.26
CA VAL A 223 -45.39 -26.02 -8.71
C VAL A 223 -45.41 -25.60 -7.24
N CYS A 224 -45.11 -26.53 -6.34
CA CYS A 224 -45.05 -26.32 -4.90
C CYS A 224 -43.59 -26.30 -4.41
N VAL A 225 -43.33 -25.49 -3.38
CA VAL A 225 -41.99 -25.36 -2.77
C VAL A 225 -41.99 -26.07 -1.41
N CYS A 226 -41.09 -27.02 -1.21
CA CYS A 226 -40.86 -27.66 0.08
C CYS A 226 -40.08 -26.73 1.03
N PRO A 227 -40.16 -26.93 2.37
CA PRO A 227 -39.36 -26.17 3.33
C PRO A 227 -37.85 -26.27 3.15
N ASN A 228 -37.36 -27.35 2.51
CA ASN A 228 -35.95 -27.55 2.15
C ASN A 228 -35.54 -26.92 0.80
N GLY A 229 -36.44 -26.15 0.15
CA GLY A 229 -36.19 -25.50 -1.13
C GLY A 229 -36.37 -26.37 -2.38
N LYS A 230 -36.70 -27.67 -2.24
CA LYS A 230 -37.02 -28.52 -3.40
C LYS A 230 -38.36 -28.11 -4.01
N LEU A 231 -38.41 -28.08 -5.34
CA LEU A 231 -39.65 -27.87 -6.10
C LEU A 231 -40.28 -29.22 -6.43
N PHE A 232 -41.58 -29.37 -6.20
CA PHE A 232 -42.35 -30.53 -6.61
C PHE A 232 -43.62 -30.12 -7.36
N LEU A 233 -44.14 -31.05 -8.15
CA LEU A 233 -45.37 -30.86 -8.92
C LEU A 233 -46.54 -31.47 -8.15
N SER A 234 -47.59 -30.69 -7.88
CA SER A 234 -48.87 -31.17 -7.35
C SER A 234 -49.96 -31.07 -8.42
N GLN A 235 -51.00 -31.89 -8.32
CA GLN A 235 -52.14 -31.91 -9.25
C GLN A 235 -52.97 -30.63 -9.11
N ALA A 236 -53.10 -29.82 -10.17
CA ALA A 236 -53.79 -28.53 -10.04
C ALA A 236 -55.31 -28.68 -9.93
N GLY A 237 -55.90 -28.13 -8.86
CA GLY A 237 -57.34 -28.09 -8.60
C GLY A 237 -57.97 -26.69 -8.76
N THR A 238 -59.22 -26.53 -8.31
CA THR A 238 -59.92 -25.21 -8.26
C THR A 238 -59.35 -24.26 -7.20
N GLY A 239 -58.49 -24.75 -6.31
CA GLY A 239 -57.69 -23.97 -5.36
C GLY A 239 -56.27 -24.56 -5.28
N SER A 240 -55.38 -23.93 -4.51
CA SER A 240 -54.03 -24.48 -4.30
C SER A 240 -54.11 -25.81 -3.57
N THR A 241 -53.50 -26.84 -4.15
CA THR A 241 -53.42 -28.19 -3.57
C THR A 241 -52.04 -28.51 -3.01
N CYS A 242 -51.20 -27.48 -2.79
CA CYS A 242 -49.85 -27.61 -2.24
C CYS A 242 -49.93 -28.10 -0.79
N GLN A 243 -50.22 -29.37 -0.61
CA GLN A 243 -50.16 -30.06 0.66
C GLN A 243 -48.79 -30.69 0.77
N ILE A 244 -48.10 -30.35 1.87
CA ILE A 244 -46.77 -30.84 2.17
C ILE A 244 -46.88 -32.36 2.42
N SER A 245 -46.65 -33.15 1.38
CA SER A 245 -46.44 -34.59 1.55
C SER A 245 -45.01 -34.78 2.05
N SER A 246 -44.89 -35.21 3.31
CA SER A 246 -43.60 -35.44 3.98
C SER A 246 -42.67 -36.37 3.19
N ASN A 247 -43.21 -37.26 2.36
CA ASN A 247 -42.42 -38.18 1.55
C ASN A 247 -41.77 -37.53 0.30
N LEU A 248 -42.29 -36.41 -0.20
CA LEU A 248 -41.67 -35.68 -1.33
C LEU A 248 -40.68 -34.59 -0.87
N CYS A 249 -40.85 -34.08 0.36
CA CYS A 249 -40.08 -32.98 0.90
C CYS A 249 -38.93 -33.38 1.85
N LEU A 250 -38.57 -34.68 1.91
CA LEU A 250 -37.38 -35.18 2.61
C LEU A 250 -36.08 -34.85 1.85
#